data_AF-A0A8H4LXQ3-F1
#
_entry.id   AF-A0A8H4LXQ3-F1
#
_cell.length_a   1.000
_cell.length_b   1.000
_cell.length_c   1.000
_cell.angle_alpha   90.00
_cell.angle_beta   90.00
_cell.angle_gamma   90.00
#
_symmetry.space_group_name_H-M   'P 1'
#
loop_
_entity.id
_entity.type
_entity.pdbx_description
1 polymer ?
#
loop_
_entity_poly.entity_id
_entity_poly.type
_entity_poly.pdbx_seq_one_letter_code
_entity_poly.pdbx_strand_id
1 'polypeptide(L)'
;MSALGINMANQNVSLLTVPAVLFLSCMAPHVYAAALSRGAHDNASPRGFRDNVAKSESLSKAMKERIYRAEGASQNGFETLGFYAAAVVAANMAGLGTAELNALTLGYLASRLAFVVVYVHFQTNRKWAGVRSLMWGTGTIMATSLWIRAGLAVMRSG
;
A
#
# COMPACT_ATOMS: atom_id res chain seq x y z
N MET A 1 0.82 0.56 27.88
CA MET A 1 -0.42 0.77 27.12
C MET A 1 -0.07 1.46 25.82
N SER A 2 -0.62 1.02 24.68
CA SER A 2 -0.45 1.73 23.39
C SER A 2 -1.01 3.15 23.51
N ALA A 3 -0.42 4.13 22.81
CA ALA A 3 -0.87 5.52 22.80
C ALA A 3 -2.33 5.71 22.34
N LEU A 4 -2.93 4.67 21.75
CA LEU A 4 -4.30 4.63 21.28
C LEU A 4 -5.21 3.71 22.11
N GLY A 5 -4.74 3.15 23.22
CA GLY A 5 -5.50 2.18 24.03
C GLY A 5 -5.74 0.82 23.33
N ILE A 6 -5.09 0.58 22.19
CA ILE A 6 -5.29 -0.62 21.37
C ILE A 6 -4.62 -1.82 22.04
N ASN A 7 -5.41 -2.86 22.33
CA ASN A 7 -4.93 -4.19 22.69
C ASN A 7 -5.22 -5.16 21.54
N MET A 8 -4.23 -5.38 20.69
CA MET A 8 -4.35 -6.23 19.50
C MET A 8 -4.62 -7.71 19.80
N ALA A 9 -4.46 -8.16 21.05
CA ALA A 9 -4.83 -9.51 21.46
C ALA A 9 -6.36 -9.71 21.54
N ASN A 10 -7.11 -8.65 21.87
CA ASN A 10 -8.55 -8.73 22.14
C ASN A 10 -9.40 -7.82 21.23
N GLN A 11 -8.80 -6.92 20.46
CA GLN A 11 -9.51 -5.97 19.60
C GLN A 11 -9.23 -6.23 18.12
N ASN A 12 -10.29 -6.27 17.32
CA ASN A 12 -10.20 -6.38 15.87
C ASN A 12 -9.90 -5.00 15.27
N VAL A 13 -8.70 -4.84 14.74
CA VAL A 13 -8.23 -3.59 14.11
C VAL A 13 -8.21 -3.69 12.58
N SER A 14 -8.66 -4.82 12.02
CA SER A 14 -8.54 -5.11 10.59
C SER A 14 -9.16 -4.02 9.71
N LEU A 15 -10.32 -3.48 10.08
CA LEU A 15 -10.97 -2.39 9.33
C LEU A 15 -10.15 -1.09 9.36
N LEU A 16 -9.41 -0.81 10.45
CA LEU A 16 -8.56 0.38 10.55
C LEU A 16 -7.34 0.30 9.62
N THR A 17 -6.95 -0.90 9.21
CA THR A 17 -5.84 -1.06 8.28
C THR A 17 -6.19 -0.58 6.86
N VAL A 18 -7.47 -0.54 6.48
CA VAL A 18 -7.90 -0.09 5.15
C VAL A 18 -7.59 1.40 4.92
N PRO A 19 -8.03 2.35 5.78
CA PRO A 19 -7.61 3.74 5.66
C PRO A 19 -6.10 3.91 5.89
N ALA A 20 -5.48 3.10 6.76
CA ALA A 20 -4.03 3.14 6.93
C ALA A 20 -3.27 2.79 5.63
N VAL A 21 -3.69 1.75 4.90
CA VAL A 21 -3.12 1.39 3.58
C VAL A 21 -3.35 2.52 2.58
N LEU A 22 -4.57 3.08 2.51
CA LEU A 22 -4.89 4.19 1.62
C LEU A 22 -3.95 5.38 1.85
N PHE A 23 -3.85 5.86 3.09
CA PHE A 23 -3.06 7.07 3.37
C PHE A 23 -1.56 6.79 3.33
N LEU A 24 -1.09 5.73 3.99
CA LEU A 24 0.33 5.50 4.19
C LEU A 24 1.02 4.84 2.99
N SER A 25 0.30 4.06 2.18
CA SER A 25 0.90 3.32 1.06
C SER A 25 0.42 3.77 -0.32
N CYS A 26 -0.78 4.34 -0.45
CA CYS A 26 -1.28 4.85 -1.73
C CYS A 26 -1.03 6.36 -1.85
N MET A 27 -1.46 7.17 -0.88
CA MET A 27 -1.37 8.63 -0.99
C MET A 27 0.02 9.18 -0.62
N ALA A 28 0.65 8.69 0.45
CA ALA A 28 1.93 9.20 0.92
C ALA A 28 3.05 9.19 -0.15
N PRO A 29 3.20 8.15 -1.01
CA PRO A 29 4.19 8.20 -2.08
C PRO A 29 3.94 9.30 -3.11
N HIS A 30 2.68 9.59 -3.45
CA HIS A 30 2.33 10.69 -4.35
C HIS A 30 2.64 12.05 -3.71
N VAL A 31 2.26 12.25 -2.44
CA VAL A 31 2.58 13.48 -1.68
C VAL A 31 4.10 13.69 -1.63
N TYR A 32 4.86 12.62 -1.40
CA TYR A 32 6.32 12.66 -1.43
C TYR A 32 6.85 13.01 -2.84
N ALA A 33 6.30 12.43 -3.90
CA ALA A 33 6.66 12.72 -5.28
C ALA A 33 6.40 14.20 -5.63
N ALA A 34 5.22 14.72 -5.27
CA ALA A 34 4.83 16.11 -5.50
C ALA A 34 5.75 17.08 -4.74
N ALA A 35 6.08 16.79 -3.47
CA ALA A 35 7.01 17.59 -2.68
C ALA A 35 8.42 17.64 -3.29
N LEU A 36 8.90 16.53 -3.86
CA LEU A 36 10.20 16.49 -4.55
C LEU A 36 10.22 17.20 -5.92
N SER A 37 9.04 17.45 -6.50
CA SER A 37 8.91 17.92 -7.88
C SER A 37 9.24 19.41 -8.10
N ARG A 38 9.44 20.18 -7.03
CA ARG A 38 9.87 21.60 -7.04
C ARG A 38 9.06 22.47 -8.02
N GLY A 39 7.73 22.35 -7.98
CA GLY A 39 6.81 23.15 -8.80
C GLY A 39 6.36 22.48 -10.10
N ALA A 40 6.81 21.26 -10.41
CA ALA A 40 6.26 20.49 -11.54
C ALA A 40 4.86 19.90 -11.25
N HIS A 41 4.43 19.87 -9.98
CA HIS A 41 3.07 19.51 -9.61
C HIS A 41 2.13 20.71 -9.77
N ASP A 42 1.23 20.63 -10.75
CA ASP A 42 0.17 21.60 -10.99
C ASP A 42 -1.18 21.04 -10.52
N ASN A 43 -1.77 21.67 -9.50
CA ASN A 43 -3.06 21.27 -8.95
C ASN A 43 -4.22 21.53 -9.92
N ALA A 44 -4.08 22.44 -10.88
CA ALA A 44 -5.07 22.68 -11.92
C ALA A 44 -5.03 21.62 -13.02
N SER A 45 -3.90 20.92 -13.18
CA SER A 45 -3.69 19.85 -14.15
C SER A 45 -2.93 18.65 -13.55
N PRO A 46 -3.50 17.97 -12.54
CA PRO A 46 -2.78 16.95 -11.76
C PRO A 46 -2.37 15.74 -12.60
N ARG A 47 -3.12 15.45 -13.69
CA ARG A 47 -2.81 14.35 -14.61
C ARG A 47 -1.56 14.63 -15.48
N GLY A 48 -1.19 15.90 -15.64
CA GLY A 48 0.03 16.30 -16.36
C GLY A 48 1.32 16.15 -15.53
N PHE A 49 1.23 15.71 -14.27
CA PHE A 49 2.35 15.70 -13.34
C PHE A 49 3.61 14.99 -13.87
N ARG A 50 3.45 13.81 -14.45
CA ARG A 50 4.57 13.03 -14.99
C ARG A 50 5.26 13.74 -16.16
N ASP A 51 4.50 14.36 -17.04
CA ASP A 51 5.03 15.11 -18.19
C ASP A 51 5.72 16.39 -17.75
N ASN A 52 5.19 17.08 -16.74
CA ASN A 52 5.81 18.26 -16.15
C ASN A 52 7.16 17.91 -15.49
N VAL A 53 7.23 16.79 -14.77
CA VAL A 53 8.49 16.28 -14.20
C VAL A 53 9.49 15.94 -15.31
N ALA A 54 9.05 15.36 -16.42
CA ALA A 54 9.91 15.04 -17.55
C ALA A 54 10.52 16.31 -18.17
N LYS A 55 9.70 17.35 -18.37
CA LYS A 55 10.09 18.64 -18.97
C LYS A 55 10.88 19.55 -18.03
N SER A 56 10.82 19.33 -16.72
CA SER A 56 11.51 20.17 -15.74
C SER A 56 13.03 20.13 -15.91
N GLU A 57 13.65 21.28 -16.17
CA GLU A 57 15.11 21.43 -16.24
C GLU A 57 15.76 21.55 -14.86
N SER A 58 14.99 21.94 -13.84
CA SER A 58 15.48 22.12 -12.46
C SER A 58 15.68 20.81 -11.69
N LEU A 59 15.17 19.69 -12.23
CA LEU A 59 15.27 18.37 -11.61
C LEU A 59 16.41 17.55 -12.24
N SER A 60 17.33 17.05 -11.40
CA SER A 60 18.33 16.08 -11.85
C SER A 60 17.68 14.77 -12.29
N LYS A 61 18.36 14.02 -13.16
CA LYS A 61 17.90 12.69 -13.61
C LYS A 61 17.58 11.76 -12.44
N ALA A 62 18.45 11.71 -11.42
CA ALA A 62 18.23 10.88 -10.24
C ALA A 62 16.97 11.28 -9.46
N MET A 63 16.65 12.58 -9.40
CA MET A 63 15.45 13.08 -8.75
C MET A 63 14.19 12.70 -9.55
N LYS A 64 14.20 12.90 -10.88
CA LYS A 64 13.09 12.48 -11.77
C LYS A 64 12.78 10.99 -11.61
N GLU A 65 13.80 10.14 -11.63
CA GLU A 65 13.64 8.70 -11.43
C GLU A 65 13.05 8.35 -10.06
N ARG A 66 13.44 9.07 -8.99
CA ARG A 66 12.85 8.86 -7.66
C ARG A 66 11.37 9.28 -7.63
N ILE A 67 11.03 10.40 -8.25
CA ILE A 67 9.64 10.86 -8.39
C ILE A 67 8.81 9.82 -9.15
N TYR A 68 9.32 9.29 -10.27
CA TYR A 68 8.62 8.25 -11.04
C TYR A 68 8.40 6.96 -10.25
N ARG A 69 9.37 6.53 -9.44
CA ARG A 69 9.19 5.35 -8.58
C ARG A 69 8.17 5.60 -7.47
N ALA A 70 8.14 6.81 -6.88
CA ALA A 70 7.15 7.17 -5.87
C ALA A 70 5.74 7.24 -6.45
N GLU A 71 5.58 7.84 -7.63
CA GLU A 71 4.31 7.87 -8.36
C GLU A 71 3.86 6.45 -8.75
N GLY A 72 4.78 5.63 -9.27
CA GLY A 72 4.49 4.22 -9.59
C GLY A 72 4.10 3.40 -8.35
N ALA A 73 4.69 3.68 -7.19
CA ALA A 73 4.30 3.03 -5.93
C ALA A 73 2.88 3.44 -5.49
N SER A 74 2.52 4.72 -5.66
CA SER A 74 1.18 5.23 -5.39
C SER A 74 0.12 4.55 -6.27
N GLN A 75 0.33 4.56 -7.59
CA GLN A 75 -0.57 3.95 -8.57
C GLN A 75 -0.78 2.46 -8.29
N ASN A 76 0.30 1.72 -8.03
CA ASN A 76 0.22 0.32 -7.65
C ASN A 76 -0.56 0.07 -6.34
N GLY A 77 -0.51 1.01 -5.40
CA GLY A 77 -1.34 0.98 -4.21
C GLY A 77 -2.81 1.07 -4.54
N PHE A 78 -3.20 2.04 -5.37
CA PHE A 78 -4.60 2.22 -5.78
C PHE A 78 -5.14 1.04 -6.61
N GLU A 79 -4.32 0.42 -7.46
CA GLU A 79 -4.70 -0.78 -8.23
C GLU A 79 -5.12 -1.96 -7.34
N THR A 80 -4.50 -2.10 -6.16
CA THR A 80 -4.70 -3.25 -5.27
C THR A 80 -5.58 -2.94 -4.05
N LEU A 81 -5.82 -1.66 -3.75
CA LEU A 81 -6.60 -1.20 -2.60
C LEU A 81 -8.02 -1.77 -2.60
N GLY A 82 -8.70 -1.76 -3.75
CA GLY A 82 -10.08 -2.26 -3.87
C GLY A 82 -10.18 -3.75 -3.53
N PHE A 83 -9.28 -4.57 -4.09
CA PHE A 83 -9.21 -6.01 -3.82
C PHE A 83 -8.96 -6.29 -2.33
N TYR A 84 -8.02 -5.56 -1.72
CA TYR A 84 -7.70 -5.67 -0.31
C TYR A 84 -8.87 -5.26 0.60
N ALA A 85 -9.44 -4.07 0.38
CA ALA A 85 -10.53 -3.54 1.19
C ALA A 85 -11.74 -4.47 1.18
N ALA A 86 -12.11 -4.99 0.00
CA ALA A 86 -13.19 -5.95 -0.14
C ALA A 86 -12.88 -7.27 0.60
N ALA A 87 -11.63 -7.76 0.56
CA ALA A 87 -11.23 -8.94 1.31
C ALA A 87 -11.36 -8.77 2.82
N VAL A 88 -10.97 -7.59 3.36
CA VAL A 88 -11.10 -7.28 4.79
C VAL A 88 -12.57 -7.28 5.20
N VAL A 89 -13.44 -6.62 4.42
CA VAL A 89 -14.89 -6.57 4.70
C VAL A 89 -15.50 -7.98 4.64
N ALA A 90 -15.22 -8.73 3.58
CA ALA A 90 -15.73 -10.10 3.42
C ALA A 90 -15.29 -11.02 4.56
N ALA A 91 -14.03 -10.95 4.98
CA ALA A 91 -13.50 -11.74 6.08
C ALA A 91 -14.14 -11.38 7.44
N ASN A 92 -14.41 -10.10 7.68
CA ASN A 92 -15.15 -9.66 8.87
C ASN A 92 -16.61 -10.17 8.84
N MET A 93 -17.29 -10.04 7.69
CA MET A 93 -18.67 -10.52 7.53
C MET A 93 -18.79 -12.04 7.66
N ALA A 94 -17.78 -12.79 7.22
CA ALA A 94 -17.72 -14.23 7.35
C ALA A 94 -17.34 -14.71 8.78
N GLY A 95 -17.13 -13.78 9.72
CA GLY A 95 -16.88 -14.11 11.12
C GLY A 95 -15.50 -14.72 11.39
N LEU A 96 -14.47 -14.38 10.62
CA LEU A 96 -13.11 -14.85 10.90
C LEU A 96 -12.63 -14.36 12.27
N GLY A 97 -11.77 -15.16 12.92
CA GLY A 97 -11.25 -14.84 14.24
C GLY A 97 -10.39 -13.57 14.25
N THR A 98 -10.50 -12.77 15.31
CA THR A 98 -9.78 -11.50 15.49
C THR A 98 -8.27 -11.62 15.30
N ALA A 99 -7.65 -12.66 15.86
CA ALA A 99 -6.20 -12.87 15.75
C ALA A 99 -5.77 -13.07 14.28
N GLU A 100 -6.56 -13.82 13.51
CA GLU A 100 -6.30 -14.06 12.10
C GLU A 100 -6.50 -12.79 11.26
N LEU A 101 -7.62 -12.09 11.47
CA LEU A 101 -7.90 -10.82 10.81
C LEU A 101 -6.78 -9.81 11.04
N ASN A 102 -6.36 -9.62 12.30
CA ASN A 102 -5.27 -8.72 12.64
C ASN A 102 -3.94 -9.15 12.00
N ALA A 103 -3.59 -10.43 12.05
CA ALA A 103 -2.33 -10.93 11.48
C ALA A 103 -2.25 -10.68 9.97
N LEU A 104 -3.31 -11.03 9.22
CA LEU A 104 -3.31 -10.89 7.76
C LEU A 104 -3.35 -9.42 7.33
N THR A 105 -4.15 -8.59 7.99
CA THR A 105 -4.29 -7.17 7.62
C THR A 105 -3.10 -6.31 8.02
N LEU A 106 -2.53 -6.52 9.22
CA LEU A 106 -1.31 -5.83 9.64
C LEU A 106 -0.10 -6.33 8.84
N GLY A 107 -0.03 -7.63 8.54
CA GLY A 107 0.97 -8.20 7.65
C GLY A 107 0.92 -7.57 6.26
N TYR A 108 -0.28 -7.41 5.69
CA TYR A 108 -0.48 -6.74 4.41
C TYR A 108 0.03 -5.29 4.46
N LEU A 109 -0.38 -4.52 5.46
CA LEU A 109 0.07 -3.14 5.63
C LEU A 109 1.60 -3.06 5.74
N ALA A 110 2.22 -3.91 6.57
CA ALA A 110 3.67 -3.94 6.73
C ALA A 110 4.39 -4.27 5.41
N SER A 111 3.90 -5.27 4.67
CA SER A 111 4.40 -5.64 3.34
C SER A 111 4.30 -4.49 2.34
N ARG A 112 3.18 -3.74 2.34
CA ARG A 112 2.99 -2.56 1.49
C ARG A 112 3.96 -1.43 1.83
N LEU A 113 4.17 -1.14 3.11
CA LEU A 113 5.12 -0.11 3.54
C LEU A 113 6.56 -0.50 3.17
N ALA A 114 6.94 -1.77 3.36
CA ALA A 114 8.24 -2.28 2.94
C ALA A 114 8.41 -2.19 1.41
N PHE A 115 7.39 -2.57 0.64
CA PHE A 115 7.38 -2.42 -0.83
C PHE A 115 7.63 -0.97 -1.25
N VAL A 116 6.90 0.00 -0.68
CA VAL A 116 7.04 1.43 -0.99
C VAL A 116 8.47 1.90 -0.72
N VAL A 117 9.00 1.58 0.46
CA VAL A 117 10.36 1.98 0.85
C VAL A 117 11.41 1.40 -0.11
N VAL A 118 11.33 0.09 -0.40
CA VAL A 118 12.26 -0.58 -1.33
C VAL A 118 12.16 0.04 -2.73
N TYR A 119 10.95 0.25 -3.24
CA TYR A 119 10.75 0.76 -4.58
C TYR A 119 11.28 2.19 -4.73
N VAL A 120 10.96 3.08 -3.78
CA VAL A 120 11.31 4.50 -3.88
C VAL A 120 12.80 4.75 -3.61
N HIS A 121 13.35 4.14 -2.55
CA HIS A 121 14.67 4.48 -2.04
C HIS A 121 15.77 3.52 -2.48
N PHE A 122 15.51 2.21 -2.48
CA PHE A 122 16.55 1.20 -2.67
C PHE A 122 16.68 0.72 -4.13
N GLN A 123 15.60 0.78 -4.91
CA GLN A 123 15.61 0.38 -6.32
C GLN A 123 16.31 1.37 -7.26
N THR A 124 17.18 2.24 -6.73
CA THR A 124 18.27 2.83 -7.51
C THR A 124 19.27 1.76 -7.97
N ASN A 125 19.43 0.70 -7.17
CA ASN A 125 20.19 -0.49 -7.53
C ASN A 125 19.23 -1.63 -7.94
N ARG A 126 19.42 -2.14 -9.17
CA ARG A 126 18.59 -3.21 -9.76
C ARG A 126 18.46 -4.47 -8.89
N LYS A 127 19.44 -4.75 -8.02
CA LYS A 127 19.39 -5.92 -7.10
C LYS A 127 18.17 -5.91 -6.17
N TRP A 128 17.63 -4.73 -5.85
CA TRP A 128 16.46 -4.60 -4.99
C TRP A 128 15.13 -4.87 -5.69
N ALA A 129 15.12 -5.02 -7.02
CA ALA A 129 13.89 -5.29 -7.77
C ALA A 129 13.24 -6.62 -7.36
N GLY A 130 14.04 -7.64 -7.06
CA GLY A 130 13.54 -8.93 -6.55
C GLY A 130 12.91 -8.80 -5.17
N VAL A 131 13.55 -8.05 -4.25
CA VAL A 131 13.01 -7.78 -2.91
C VAL A 131 11.69 -7.02 -3.00
N ARG A 132 11.59 -6.01 -3.89
CA ARG A 132 10.32 -5.31 -4.13
C ARG A 132 9.23 -6.28 -4.56
N SER A 133 9.49 -7.14 -5.55
CA SER A 133 8.50 -8.11 -6.04
C SER A 133 8.10 -9.11 -4.95
N LEU A 134 9.05 -9.55 -4.11
CA LEU A 134 8.76 -10.41 -2.96
C LEU A 134 7.81 -9.72 -1.98
N MET A 135 8.11 -8.48 -1.57
CA MET A 135 7.25 -7.72 -0.64
C MET A 135 5.85 -7.54 -1.21
N TRP A 136 5.73 -7.19 -2.49
CA TRP A 136 4.44 -7.09 -3.18
C TRP A 136 3.68 -8.42 -3.17
N GLY A 137 4.36 -9.52 -3.53
CA GLY A 137 3.77 -10.86 -3.57
C GLY A 137 3.27 -11.34 -2.21
N THR A 138 4.04 -11.10 -1.14
CA THR A 138 3.61 -11.42 0.22
C THR A 138 2.30 -10.72 0.60
N GLY A 139 2.17 -9.42 0.28
CA GLY A 139 0.92 -8.68 0.51
C GLY A 139 -0.24 -9.24 -0.31
N THR A 140 -0.01 -9.51 -1.60
CA THR A 140 -1.03 -10.13 -2.47
C THR A 140 -1.52 -11.48 -1.93
N ILE A 141 -0.61 -12.32 -1.39
CA ILE A 141 -0.95 -13.60 -0.77
C ILE A 141 -1.79 -13.40 0.49
N MET A 142 -1.48 -12.41 1.34
CA MET A 142 -2.26 -12.10 2.54
C MET A 142 -3.67 -11.61 2.20
N ALA A 143 -3.81 -10.71 1.22
CA ALA A 143 -5.12 -10.26 0.75
C ALA A 143 -5.95 -11.40 0.12
N THR A 144 -5.30 -12.25 -0.67
CA THR A 144 -5.95 -13.44 -1.25
C THR A 144 -6.35 -14.44 -0.18
N SER A 145 -5.54 -14.59 0.87
CA SER A 145 -5.83 -15.47 2.00
C SER A 145 -7.09 -15.00 2.75
N LEU A 146 -7.29 -13.70 2.95
CA LEU A 146 -8.54 -13.17 3.52
C LEU A 146 -9.76 -13.60 2.71
N TRP A 147 -9.69 -13.49 1.38
CA TRP A 147 -10.77 -13.95 0.49
C TRP A 147 -11.03 -15.45 0.59
N ILE A 148 -9.98 -16.27 0.50
CA ILE A 148 -10.10 -17.73 0.57
C ILE A 148 -10.71 -18.13 1.91
N ARG A 149 -10.22 -17.57 3.01
CA ARG A 149 -10.68 -17.89 4.36
C ARG A 149 -12.12 -17.44 4.59
N ALA A 150 -12.51 -16.27 4.08
CA ALA A 150 -13.89 -15.82 4.08
C ALA A 150 -14.81 -16.80 3.32
N GLY A 151 -14.44 -17.20 2.10
CA GLY A 151 -15.22 -18.15 1.31
C GLY A 151 -15.36 -19.51 1.98
N LEU A 152 -14.27 -20.04 2.55
CA LEU A 152 -14.29 -21.30 3.31
C LEU A 152 -15.19 -21.22 4.54
N ALA A 153 -15.22 -20.08 5.24
CA ALA A 153 -16.10 -19.88 6.39
C ALA A 153 -17.57 -19.87 5.97
N VAL A 154 -17.91 -19.14 4.90
CA VAL A 154 -19.29 -19.10 4.35
C VAL A 154 -19.77 -20.49 3.95
N MET A 155 -18.95 -21.28 3.23
CA MET A 155 -19.31 -22.64 2.80
C MET A 155 -19.56 -23.62 3.96
N ARG A 156 -18.98 -23.39 5.14
CA ARG A 156 -19.19 -24.24 6.32
C ARG A 156 -20.44 -23.86 7.11
N SER A 157 -21.00 -22.68 6.86
CA SER A 157 -22.13 -22.12 7.59
C SER A 157 -23.49 -22.33 6.90
N GLY A 158 -23.49 -22.79 5.64
CA GLY A 158 -24.68 -23.22 4.91
C GLY A 158 -24.83 -24.73 4.92
#